data_AF-A0A848QJY6-F1
#
_entry.id   AF-A0A848QJY6-F1
#
_cell.length_a   1.000
_cell.length_b   1.000
_cell.length_c   1.000
_cell.angle_alpha   90.00
_cell.angle_beta   90.00
_cell.angle_gamma   90.00
#
_symmetry.space_group_name_H-M   'P 1'
#
loop_
_entity.id
_entity.type
_entity.pdbx_description
1 polymer ?
#
loop_
_entity_poly.entity_id
_entity_poly.type
_entity_poly.pdbx_seq_one_letter_code
_entity_poly.pdbx_strand_id
1 'polypeptide(L)'
;MKTLSRIFGLLAVAAAMLATPAVAQSERAISLSGDVKVVKSVTDASGQATIEYGDTSVVVPGDRLIFRTNYKNTSAELVENFVVTNPLPSAVVLASDSAADLQVSVDGGETFGLLADLTVAEEDGSTRAANASDATHLRWVLDVIQPGETGQITFYAIVR
;
A
#
# COMPACT_ATOMS: atom_id res chain seq x y z
N MET A 1 20.60 81.66 -36.89
CA MET A 1 19.31 81.00 -37.20
C MET A 1 19.23 79.73 -36.36
N LYS A 2 18.17 79.58 -35.54
CA LYS A 2 17.44 78.33 -35.14
C LYS A 2 18.27 77.07 -34.76
N THR A 3 18.05 76.25 -33.72
CA THR A 3 17.16 76.09 -32.55
C THR A 3 17.58 74.74 -31.89
N LEU A 4 17.49 74.66 -30.55
CA LEU A 4 17.14 73.52 -29.66
C LEU A 4 17.40 72.02 -30.01
N SER A 5 18.09 71.35 -29.08
CA SER A 5 17.66 70.19 -28.23
C SER A 5 17.24 68.82 -28.82
N ARG A 6 17.90 67.71 -28.37
CA ARG A 6 17.36 66.53 -27.61
C ARG A 6 18.21 65.24 -27.77
N ILE A 7 18.78 64.64 -26.69
CA ILE A 7 18.41 63.44 -25.88
C ILE A 7 18.44 62.04 -26.60
N PHE A 8 18.96 61.03 -25.87
CA PHE A 8 18.85 59.54 -25.99
C PHE A 8 19.82 58.87 -26.98
N GLY A 9 20.52 57.76 -26.69
CA GLY A 9 20.57 56.85 -25.54
C GLY A 9 21.16 55.52 -26.02
N LEU A 10 21.85 54.76 -25.15
CA LEU A 10 21.85 53.29 -25.19
C LEU A 10 22.47 52.73 -23.90
N LEU A 11 21.62 52.35 -22.96
CA LEU A 11 21.98 51.56 -21.78
C LEU A 11 21.65 50.10 -22.12
N ALA A 12 22.66 49.27 -22.39
CA ALA A 12 22.48 47.85 -22.61
C ALA A 12 22.30 47.16 -21.23
N VAL A 13 21.06 46.84 -20.88
CA VAL A 13 20.74 46.01 -19.71
C VAL A 13 20.86 44.55 -20.13
N ALA A 14 21.95 43.89 -19.73
CA ALA A 14 22.08 42.44 -19.82
C ALA A 14 21.21 41.81 -18.72
N ALA A 15 20.07 41.24 -19.08
CA ALA A 15 19.24 40.46 -18.18
C ALA A 15 19.89 39.09 -17.94
N ALA A 16 20.60 38.94 -16.82
CA ALA A 16 21.05 37.65 -16.34
C ALA A 16 19.82 36.84 -15.87
N MET A 17 19.41 35.85 -16.66
CA MET A 17 18.41 34.87 -16.24
C MET A 17 19.02 34.01 -15.13
N LEU A 18 18.61 34.27 -13.88
CA LEU A 18 18.86 33.37 -12.76
C LEU A 18 18.05 32.09 -12.98
N ALA A 19 18.70 31.03 -13.44
CA ALA A 19 18.14 29.69 -13.42
C ALA A 19 18.00 29.25 -11.96
N THR A 20 16.80 29.31 -11.40
CA THR A 20 16.53 28.68 -10.11
C THR A 20 16.52 27.17 -10.31
N PRO A 21 17.26 26.39 -9.51
CA PRO A 21 17.17 24.94 -9.56
C PRO A 21 15.75 24.54 -9.18
N ALA A 22 15.06 23.86 -10.10
CA ALA A 22 13.79 23.22 -9.79
C ALA A 22 14.06 22.13 -8.76
N VAL A 23 13.56 22.32 -7.55
CA VAL A 23 13.55 21.26 -6.54
C VAL A 23 12.54 20.24 -7.04
N ALA A 24 13.03 19.12 -7.58
CA ALA A 24 12.18 17.98 -7.92
C ALA A 24 11.54 17.49 -6.62
N GLN A 25 10.28 17.87 -6.40
CA GLN A 25 9.46 17.26 -5.36
C GLN A 25 9.36 15.79 -5.72
N SER A 26 9.89 14.89 -4.88
CA SER A 26 9.73 13.46 -5.11
C SER A 26 8.26 13.11 -4.88
N GLU A 27 7.43 13.33 -5.90
CA GLU A 27 6.10 12.75 -5.94
C GLU A 27 6.31 11.25 -5.86
N ARG A 28 5.74 10.62 -4.82
CA ARG A 28 5.75 9.16 -4.73
C ARG A 28 5.06 8.64 -5.99
N ALA A 29 5.77 7.87 -6.80
CA ALA A 29 5.25 7.37 -8.08
C ALA A 29 3.96 6.55 -7.89
N ILE A 30 3.81 5.88 -6.74
CA ILE A 30 2.61 5.13 -6.35
C ILE A 30 1.90 5.82 -5.19
N SER A 31 0.60 6.09 -5.38
CA SER A 31 -0.35 6.46 -4.33
C SER A 31 -0.98 5.20 -3.73
N LEU A 32 -1.12 5.15 -2.41
CA LEU A 32 -1.77 4.06 -1.68
C LEU A 32 -2.91 4.59 -0.81
N SER A 33 -4.03 3.86 -0.77
CA SER A 33 -5.12 4.13 0.17
C SER A 33 -5.73 2.82 0.67
N GLY A 34 -5.97 2.74 1.97
CA GLY A 34 -6.47 1.52 2.62
C GLY A 34 -7.84 1.70 3.24
N ASP A 35 -8.60 0.61 3.29
CA ASP A 35 -9.83 0.53 4.08
C ASP A 35 -10.05 -0.89 4.61
N VAL A 36 -10.90 -0.99 5.64
CA VAL A 36 -11.26 -2.24 6.28
C VAL A 36 -12.78 -2.33 6.35
N LYS A 37 -13.33 -3.51 6.08
CA LYS A 37 -14.76 -3.81 6.16
C LYS A 37 -15.01 -5.13 6.87
N VAL A 38 -16.18 -5.25 7.48
CA VAL A 38 -16.68 -6.53 8.02
C VAL A 38 -17.29 -7.34 6.88
N VAL A 39 -16.92 -8.61 6.78
CA VAL A 39 -17.48 -9.57 5.82
C VAL A 39 -18.74 -10.16 6.43
N LYS A 40 -19.88 -9.91 5.80
CA LYS A 40 -21.20 -10.40 6.22
C LYS A 40 -21.66 -11.48 5.25
N SER A 41 -22.14 -12.60 5.78
CA SER A 41 -22.84 -13.61 4.99
C SER A 41 -24.33 -13.29 5.04
N VAL A 42 -24.92 -13.00 3.88
CA VAL A 42 -26.33 -12.67 3.74
C VAL A 42 -27.01 -13.73 2.88
N THR A 43 -28.10 -14.28 3.35
CA THR A 43 -28.91 -15.21 2.55
C THR A 43 -29.78 -14.41 1.59
N ASP A 44 -29.62 -14.66 0.29
CA ASP A 44 -30.44 -14.05 -0.74
C ASP A 44 -31.87 -14.62 -0.78
N ALA A 45 -32.73 -14.05 -1.62
CA ALA A 45 -34.11 -14.50 -1.77
C ALA A 45 -34.26 -15.95 -2.29
N SER A 46 -33.18 -16.54 -2.82
CA SER A 46 -33.13 -17.92 -3.29
C SER A 46 -32.64 -18.91 -2.21
N GLY A 47 -32.27 -18.41 -1.03
CA GLY A 47 -31.72 -19.22 0.06
C GLY A 47 -30.20 -19.44 -0.04
N GLN A 48 -29.52 -18.77 -0.98
CA GLN A 48 -28.08 -18.89 -1.18
C GLN A 48 -27.32 -17.84 -0.39
N ALA A 49 -26.20 -18.23 0.24
CA ALA A 49 -25.35 -17.30 0.96
C ALA A 49 -24.55 -16.43 -0.04
N THR A 50 -24.59 -15.12 0.17
CA THR A 50 -23.87 -14.09 -0.57
C THR A 50 -23.00 -13.29 0.39
N ILE A 51 -21.90 -12.72 -0.11
CA ILE A 51 -20.99 -11.91 0.69
C ILE A 51 -21.34 -10.44 0.52
N GLU A 52 -21.51 -9.73 1.63
CA GLU A 52 -21.63 -8.28 1.68
C GLU A 52 -20.52 -7.68 2.56
N TYR A 53 -20.16 -6.42 2.30
CA TYR A 53 -19.15 -5.70 3.07
C TYR A 53 -19.80 -4.57 3.88
N GLY A 54 -19.80 -4.71 5.20
CA GLY A 54 -20.33 -3.72 6.14
C GLY A 54 -19.25 -2.83 6.77
N ASP A 55 -19.67 -1.71 7.36
CA ASP A 55 -18.79 -0.85 8.14
C ASP A 55 -18.29 -1.51 9.43
N THR A 56 -17.14 -1.06 9.91
CA THR A 56 -16.44 -1.58 11.09
C THR A 56 -16.79 -0.85 12.38
N SER A 57 -17.97 -0.21 12.46
CA SER A 57 -18.37 0.59 13.64
C SER A 57 -18.51 -0.25 14.90
N VAL A 58 -18.82 -1.55 14.75
CA VAL A 58 -18.78 -2.55 15.81
C VAL A 58 -18.18 -3.82 15.19
N VAL A 59 -17.07 -4.28 15.76
CA VAL A 59 -16.45 -5.58 15.44
C VAL A 59 -16.31 -6.37 16.73
N VAL A 60 -16.55 -7.67 16.70
CA VAL A 60 -16.47 -8.58 17.85
C VAL A 60 -15.52 -9.74 17.56
N PRO A 61 -14.98 -10.43 18.59
CA PRO A 61 -14.18 -11.63 18.40
C PRO A 61 -14.85 -12.65 17.47
N GLY A 62 -14.10 -13.19 16.52
CA GLY A 62 -14.58 -14.09 15.49
C GLY A 62 -15.12 -13.42 14.22
N ASP A 63 -15.32 -12.09 14.21
CA ASP A 63 -15.72 -11.39 12.99
C ASP A 63 -14.65 -11.53 11.91
N ARG A 64 -15.12 -11.74 10.68
CA ARG A 64 -14.25 -11.77 9.52
C ARG A 64 -14.15 -10.38 8.91
N LEU A 65 -12.92 -9.92 8.71
CA LEU A 65 -12.61 -8.63 8.10
C LEU A 65 -11.94 -8.83 6.75
N ILE A 66 -12.20 -7.89 5.83
CA ILE A 66 -11.39 -7.70 4.62
C ILE A 66 -10.59 -6.41 4.78
N PHE A 67 -9.29 -6.51 4.58
CA PHE A 67 -8.39 -5.38 4.46
C PHE A 67 -8.10 -5.17 2.98
N ARG A 68 -8.18 -3.92 2.53
CA ARG A 68 -7.94 -3.54 1.13
C ARG A 68 -6.92 -2.44 1.07
N THR A 69 -6.00 -2.53 0.11
CA THR A 69 -5.09 -1.45 -0.23
C THR A 69 -5.20 -1.20 -1.73
N ASN A 70 -5.75 -0.05 -2.07
CA ASN A 70 -5.79 0.45 -3.43
C ASN A 70 -4.44 1.09 -3.75
N TYR A 71 -3.96 0.87 -4.97
CA TYR A 71 -2.78 1.54 -5.49
C TYR A 71 -3.08 2.23 -6.82
N LYS A 72 -2.35 3.31 -7.08
CA LYS A 72 -2.35 4.00 -8.37
C LYS A 72 -0.95 4.48 -8.71
N ASN A 73 -0.46 4.18 -9.91
CA ASN A 73 0.70 4.86 -10.45
C ASN A 73 0.29 6.27 -10.90
N THR A 74 0.77 7.28 -10.19
CA THR A 74 0.50 8.70 -10.46
C THR A 74 1.60 9.37 -11.26
N SER A 75 2.66 8.63 -11.62
CA SER A 75 3.75 9.13 -12.44
C SER A 75 3.51 8.89 -13.94
N ALA A 76 4.37 9.48 -14.77
CA ALA A 76 4.39 9.26 -16.22
C ALA A 76 5.25 8.06 -16.65
N GLU A 77 5.90 7.38 -15.70
CA GLU A 77 6.81 6.26 -15.94
C GLU A 77 6.20 4.95 -15.42
N LEU A 78 6.58 3.82 -16.01
CA LEU A 78 6.23 2.52 -15.43
C LEU A 78 7.01 2.31 -14.13
N VAL A 79 6.43 1.59 -13.18
CA VAL A 79 7.09 1.23 -11.92
C VAL A 79 7.26 -0.29 -11.90
N GLU A 80 8.47 -0.77 -11.69
CA GLU A 80 8.77 -2.21 -11.62
C GLU A 80 9.04 -2.66 -10.19
N ASN A 81 8.76 -3.94 -9.91
CA ASN A 81 9.07 -4.62 -8.65
C ASN A 81 8.60 -3.84 -7.40
N PHE A 82 7.42 -3.25 -7.46
CA PHE A 82 6.89 -2.45 -6.37
C PHE A 82 6.46 -3.35 -5.21
N VAL A 83 7.11 -3.18 -4.05
CA VAL A 83 6.85 -4.00 -2.87
C VAL A 83 5.87 -3.28 -1.94
N VAL A 84 4.76 -3.94 -1.63
CA VAL A 84 3.85 -3.51 -0.57
C VAL A 84 4.04 -4.40 0.64
N THR A 85 4.41 -3.83 1.78
CA THR A 85 4.48 -4.53 3.07
C THR A 85 3.44 -3.94 4.01
N ASN A 86 2.57 -4.79 4.55
CA ASN A 86 1.50 -4.37 5.46
C ASN A 86 1.62 -5.09 6.80
N PRO A 87 1.81 -4.38 7.93
CA PRO A 87 1.74 -4.97 9.26
C PRO A 87 0.35 -5.55 9.53
N LEU A 88 0.29 -6.77 10.06
CA LEU A 88 -0.94 -7.39 10.53
C LEU A 88 -1.25 -6.84 11.94
N PRO A 89 -2.41 -6.20 12.15
CA PRO A 89 -2.75 -5.71 13.48
C PRO A 89 -2.83 -6.84 14.51
N SER A 90 -2.31 -6.62 15.71
CA SER A 90 -2.32 -7.61 16.80
C SER A 90 -3.73 -7.97 17.31
N ALA A 91 -4.76 -7.22 16.91
CA ALA A 91 -6.16 -7.54 17.20
C ALA A 91 -6.76 -8.59 16.25
N VAL A 92 -6.06 -8.98 15.18
CA VAL A 92 -6.59 -9.92 14.17
C VAL A 92 -5.59 -11.01 13.80
N VAL A 93 -6.10 -12.20 13.52
CA VAL A 93 -5.31 -13.32 12.97
C VAL A 93 -5.57 -13.42 11.46
N LEU A 94 -4.54 -13.73 10.67
CA LEU A 94 -4.68 -13.93 9.23
C LEU A 94 -5.66 -15.08 8.95
N ALA A 95 -6.63 -14.88 8.06
CA ALA A 95 -7.54 -15.96 7.68
C ALA A 95 -6.76 -17.00 6.85
N SER A 96 -6.99 -18.29 7.13
CA SER A 96 -6.21 -19.38 6.53
C SER A 96 -6.29 -19.41 5.00
N ASP A 97 -7.41 -18.99 4.41
CA ASP A 97 -7.58 -18.92 2.96
C ASP A 97 -6.80 -17.76 2.32
N SER A 98 -6.51 -16.70 3.07
CA SER A 98 -5.55 -15.67 2.63
C SER A 98 -4.12 -16.12 2.83
N ALA A 99 -3.83 -16.87 3.90
CA ALA A 99 -2.48 -17.29 4.24
C ALA A 99 -1.83 -18.23 3.23
N ALA A 100 -2.62 -19.00 2.49
CA ALA A 100 -2.12 -20.06 1.60
C ALA A 100 -1.24 -19.52 0.45
N ASP A 101 -1.58 -18.35 -0.08
CA ASP A 101 -0.96 -17.82 -1.31
C ASP A 101 -0.18 -16.51 -1.08
N LEU A 102 -0.10 -16.04 0.17
CA LEU A 102 0.54 -14.77 0.51
C LEU A 102 1.96 -14.98 1.07
N GLN A 103 2.85 -14.06 0.71
CA GLN A 103 4.13 -13.91 1.40
C GLN A 103 3.88 -13.28 2.77
N VAL A 104 4.25 -13.97 3.83
CA VAL A 104 4.04 -13.52 5.21
C VAL A 104 5.37 -13.48 5.95
N SER A 105 5.43 -12.70 7.02
CA SER A 105 6.54 -12.68 7.96
C SER A 105 6.06 -13.11 9.35
N VAL A 106 6.86 -13.89 10.06
CA VAL A 106 6.63 -14.29 11.47
C VAL A 106 7.65 -13.66 12.43
N ASP A 107 8.51 -12.78 11.92
CA ASP A 107 9.66 -12.21 12.62
C ASP A 107 9.66 -10.67 12.61
N GLY A 108 8.48 -10.05 12.53
CA GLY A 108 8.37 -8.58 12.58
C GLY A 108 8.71 -7.88 11.26
N GLY A 109 8.68 -8.61 10.15
CA GLY A 109 8.91 -8.06 8.80
C GLY A 109 10.38 -8.13 8.36
N GLU A 110 11.19 -9.00 8.96
CA GLU A 110 12.58 -9.19 8.56
C GLU A 110 12.68 -10.15 7.38
N THR A 111 12.03 -11.32 7.48
CA THR A 111 11.98 -12.34 6.42
C THR A 111 10.55 -12.60 5.96
N PHE A 112 10.40 -13.04 4.70
CA PHE A 112 9.11 -13.32 4.08
C PHE A 112 9.17 -14.63 3.33
N GLY A 113 8.11 -15.42 3.47
CA GLY A 113 7.93 -16.70 2.80
C GLY A 113 6.46 -17.11 2.78
N LEU A 114 6.15 -18.23 2.13
CA LEU A 114 4.85 -18.86 2.31
C LEU A 114 4.74 -19.37 3.74
N LEU A 115 3.58 -19.18 4.39
CA LEU A 115 3.41 -19.55 5.80
C LEU A 115 3.80 -21.01 6.08
N ALA A 116 3.53 -21.92 5.14
CA ALA A 116 3.84 -23.34 5.24
C ALA A 116 5.35 -23.65 5.33
N ASP A 117 6.20 -22.73 4.85
CA ASP A 117 7.65 -22.88 4.83
C ASP A 117 8.32 -22.20 6.04
N LEU A 118 7.56 -21.49 6.87
CA LEU A 118 8.08 -20.70 7.98
C LEU A 118 8.09 -21.48 9.31
N THR A 119 9.04 -21.13 10.15
CA THR A 119 9.19 -21.66 11.51
C THR A 119 9.31 -20.53 12.52
N VAL A 120 8.84 -20.77 13.73
CA VAL A 120 8.97 -19.85 14.87
C VAL A 120 9.90 -20.48 15.90
N ALA A 121 10.81 -19.66 16.45
CA ALA A 121 11.65 -20.05 17.57
C ALA A 121 10.87 -19.94 18.89
N GLU A 122 10.99 -20.95 19.73
CA GLU A 122 10.38 -21.02 21.06
C GLU A 122 11.34 -20.51 22.13
N GLU A 123 10.80 -20.18 23.32
CA GLU A 123 11.60 -19.69 24.45
C GLU A 123 12.66 -20.70 24.93
N ASP A 124 12.42 -22.00 24.73
CA ASP A 124 13.34 -23.08 25.07
C ASP A 124 14.45 -23.32 24.02
N GLY A 125 14.47 -22.51 22.96
CA GLY A 125 15.42 -22.61 21.85
C GLY A 125 15.06 -23.68 20.80
N SER A 126 13.94 -24.38 20.96
CA SER A 126 13.39 -25.24 19.91
C SER A 126 12.72 -24.42 18.80
N THR A 127 12.33 -25.10 17.72
CA THR A 127 11.55 -24.48 16.64
C THR A 127 10.31 -25.30 16.35
N ARG A 128 9.25 -24.62 15.93
CA ARG A 128 8.03 -25.26 15.41
C ARG A 128 7.60 -24.63 14.10
N ALA A 129 6.74 -25.35 13.37
CA ALA A 129 6.07 -24.79 12.21
C ALA A 129 5.26 -23.54 12.61
N ALA A 130 5.31 -22.52 11.75
CA ALA A 130 4.47 -21.34 11.89
C ALA A 130 3.00 -21.68 11.64
N ASN A 131 2.11 -20.97 12.32
CA ASN A 131 0.69 -20.97 12.07
C ASN A 131 0.20 -19.53 11.82
N ALA A 132 -1.05 -19.37 11.39
CA ALA A 132 -1.58 -18.06 11.02
C ALA A 132 -1.53 -17.02 12.16
N SER A 133 -1.54 -17.46 13.42
CA SER A 133 -1.43 -16.58 14.60
C SER A 133 -0.05 -15.96 14.77
N ASP A 134 0.98 -16.56 14.17
CA ASP A 134 2.36 -16.06 14.22
C ASP A 134 2.63 -14.99 13.15
N ALA A 135 1.74 -14.83 12.16
CA ALA A 135 1.91 -13.85 11.11
C ALA A 135 1.92 -12.42 11.69
N THR A 136 2.94 -11.65 11.31
CA THR A 136 3.16 -10.27 11.75
C THR A 136 3.04 -9.27 10.60
N HIS A 137 3.43 -9.66 9.38
CA HIS A 137 3.34 -8.82 8.18
C HIS A 137 2.94 -9.65 6.97
N LEU A 138 2.38 -8.96 5.99
CA LEU A 138 2.07 -9.48 4.66
C LEU A 138 2.86 -8.70 3.62
N ARG A 139 3.28 -9.36 2.54
CA ARG A 139 4.01 -8.74 1.44
C ARG A 139 3.45 -9.13 0.08
N TRP A 140 3.42 -8.15 -0.81
CA TRP A 140 3.15 -8.32 -2.23
C TRP A 140 4.28 -7.71 -3.03
N VAL A 141 4.59 -8.31 -4.18
CA VAL A 141 5.46 -7.75 -5.20
C VAL A 141 4.63 -7.57 -6.45
N LEU A 142 4.50 -6.33 -6.90
CA LEU A 142 3.84 -5.98 -8.15
C LEU A 142 4.93 -5.80 -9.21
N ASP A 143 5.03 -6.75 -10.13
CA ASP A 143 6.14 -6.82 -11.09
C ASP A 143 6.25 -5.56 -11.94
N VAL A 144 5.13 -5.07 -12.46
CA VAL A 144 5.05 -3.84 -13.26
C VAL A 144 3.72 -3.14 -12.98
N ILE A 145 3.75 -1.81 -12.86
CA ILE A 145 2.57 -0.93 -12.76
C ILE A 145 2.72 0.18 -13.80
N GLN A 146 1.90 0.15 -14.85
CA GLN A 146 1.93 1.12 -15.95
C GLN A 146 1.53 2.54 -15.49
N PRO A 147 1.92 3.61 -16.21
CA PRO A 147 1.47 4.96 -15.92
C PRO A 147 -0.07 5.05 -15.84
N GLY A 148 -0.59 5.58 -14.73
CA GLY A 148 -2.02 5.69 -14.49
C GLY A 148 -2.73 4.39 -14.07
N GLU A 149 -2.04 3.24 -14.06
CA GLU A 149 -2.62 1.95 -13.66
C GLU A 149 -3.06 1.99 -12.20
N THR A 150 -4.21 1.36 -11.95
CA THR A 150 -4.79 1.21 -10.62
C THR A 150 -5.08 -0.24 -10.34
N GLY A 151 -4.95 -0.64 -9.08
CA GLY A 151 -5.40 -1.96 -8.65
C GLY A 151 -5.66 -1.98 -7.16
N GLN A 152 -5.97 -3.18 -6.66
CA GLN A 152 -6.27 -3.42 -5.27
C GLN A 152 -5.65 -4.74 -4.85
N ILE A 153 -4.98 -4.73 -3.70
CA ILE A 153 -4.57 -5.93 -2.98
C ILE A 153 -5.47 -6.10 -1.77
N THR A 154 -5.80 -7.35 -1.43
CA THR A 154 -6.70 -7.66 -0.33
C THR A 154 -6.21 -8.86 0.46
N PHE A 155 -6.55 -8.88 1.75
CA PHE A 155 -6.46 -10.09 2.56
C PHE A 155 -7.60 -10.12 3.57
N TYR A 156 -7.94 -11.32 4.02
CA TYR A 156 -8.91 -11.55 5.08
C TYR A 156 -8.22 -11.82 6.41
N ALA A 157 -8.82 -11.34 7.48
CA ALA A 157 -8.40 -11.63 8.84
C ALA A 157 -9.61 -11.89 9.73
N ILE A 158 -9.40 -12.56 10.85
CA ILE A 158 -10.41 -12.85 11.86
C ILE A 158 -10.05 -12.06 13.12
N VAL A 159 -11.03 -11.38 13.72
CA VAL A 159 -10.84 -10.68 15.01
C VAL A 159 -10.57 -11.71 16.09
N ARG A 160 -9.53 -11.48 16.90
CA ARG A 160 -9.17 -12.35 18.04
C ARG A 160 -10.23 -12.32 19.14
#